data_AF-A0A941JB88-F1
#
_entry.id   AF-A0A941JB88-F1
#
_cell.length_a   1.000
_cell.length_b   1.000
_cell.length_c   1.000
_cell.angle_alpha   90.00
_cell.angle_beta   90.00
_cell.angle_gamma   90.00
#
_symmetry.space_group_name_H-M   'P 1'
#
loop_
_entity.id
_entity.type
_entity.pdbx_description
1 polymer ?
#
loop_
_entity_poly.entity_id
_entity_poly.type
_entity_poly.pdbx_seq_one_letter_code
_entity_poly.pdbx_strand_id
1 'polypeptide(L)'
;MSIGFPSGSGLYLPTSGGKVKQHQHRYSQDQQGNGRWIDYAIKYSPSNWEPSAGVAGSYDIRASTSKTKHKGYIGQYVYVPTSKNGKINIKITYGHRRIAGTPSVSVYPAGLSITPTTATDTRSYALTLSY
;
A
#
# COMPACT_ATOMS: atom_id res chain seq x y z
N MET A 1 0.07 0.07 -0.38
CA MET A 1 0.91 -0.93 0.34
C MET A 1 0.43 -2.32 -0.04
N SER A 2 1.31 -3.31 -0.08
CA SER A 2 0.94 -4.70 -0.33
C SER A 2 1.78 -5.67 0.50
N ILE A 3 1.22 -6.85 0.75
CA ILE A 3 1.89 -8.01 1.34
C ILE A 3 1.79 -9.13 0.31
N GLY A 4 2.94 -9.66 -0.11
CA GLY A 4 3.06 -10.72 -1.10
C GLY A 4 3.64 -12.00 -0.49
N PHE A 5 3.00 -13.12 -0.76
CA PHE A 5 3.37 -14.47 -0.36
C PHE A 5 3.78 -15.28 -1.60
N PRO A 6 4.69 -16.25 -1.49
CA PRO A 6 4.94 -17.20 -2.57
C PRO A 6 3.69 -18.05 -2.81
N SER A 7 3.19 -18.12 -4.04
CA SER A 7 1.98 -18.88 -4.40
C SER A 7 2.08 -20.38 -4.07
N GLY A 8 3.30 -20.93 -4.09
CA GLY A 8 3.59 -22.33 -3.72
C GLY A 8 3.85 -22.57 -2.23
N SER A 9 3.76 -21.56 -1.36
CA SER A 9 4.06 -21.68 0.08
C SER A 9 3.08 -22.60 0.83
N GLY A 10 1.89 -22.83 0.27
CA GLY A 10 0.78 -23.49 0.96
C GLY A 10 0.04 -22.57 1.93
N LEU A 11 0.40 -21.28 1.98
CA LEU A 11 -0.42 -20.26 2.61
C LEU A 11 -1.71 -20.04 1.81
N TYR A 12 -2.82 -19.82 2.51
CA TYR A 12 -4.07 -19.40 1.89
C TYR A 12 -4.70 -18.23 2.64
N LEU A 13 -5.42 -17.41 1.88
CA LEU A 13 -6.17 -16.27 2.41
C LEU A 13 -7.51 -16.78 2.98
N PRO A 14 -7.90 -16.35 4.19
CA PRO A 14 -9.24 -16.62 4.69
C PRO A 14 -10.26 -15.89 3.80
N THR A 15 -11.26 -16.62 3.32
CA THR A 15 -12.32 -16.07 2.47
C THR A 15 -13.70 -16.47 2.98
N SER A 16 -14.70 -15.63 2.73
CA SER A 16 -16.10 -15.95 2.98
C SER A 16 -16.99 -15.06 2.11
N GLY A 17 -17.98 -15.66 1.43
CA GLY A 17 -18.87 -14.97 0.51
C GLY A 17 -18.15 -14.29 -0.66
N GLY A 18 -17.13 -14.95 -1.22
CA GLY A 18 -16.34 -14.43 -2.35
C GLY A 18 -15.39 -13.28 -2.01
N LYS A 19 -15.17 -12.98 -0.72
CA LYS A 19 -14.30 -11.88 -0.27
C LYS A 19 -13.21 -12.39 0.67
N VAL A 20 -12.01 -11.80 0.58
CA VAL A 20 -10.94 -11.97 1.57
C VAL A 20 -11.36 -11.36 2.92
N LYS A 21 -11.07 -12.08 4.01
CA LYS A 21 -11.41 -11.71 5.39
C LYS A 21 -10.16 -11.42 6.21
N GLN A 22 -10.36 -10.90 7.43
CA GLN A 22 -9.28 -10.61 8.37
C GLN A 22 -8.17 -9.73 7.77
N HIS A 23 -8.59 -8.83 6.89
CA HIS A 23 -7.77 -7.79 6.32
C HIS A 23 -7.97 -6.52 7.12
N GLN A 24 -6.91 -5.74 7.28
CA GLN A 24 -7.01 -4.37 7.72
C GLN A 24 -5.94 -3.55 7.01
N HIS A 25 -6.31 -2.38 6.54
CA HIS A 25 -5.34 -1.32 6.27
C HIS A 25 -5.87 0.00 6.79
N ARG A 26 -4.94 0.92 7.06
CA ARG A 26 -5.27 2.30 7.44
C ARG A 26 -4.19 3.26 6.97
N TYR A 27 -4.60 4.51 6.88
CA TYR A 27 -3.74 5.65 6.60
C TYR A 27 -3.89 6.67 7.73
N SER A 28 -2.76 7.18 8.21
CA SER A 28 -2.70 8.20 9.25
C SER A 28 -1.81 9.36 8.81
N GLN A 29 -2.12 10.55 9.33
CA GLN A 29 -1.38 11.78 9.07
C GLN A 29 -1.04 12.45 10.38
N ASP A 30 0.17 12.99 10.47
CA ASP A 30 0.52 14.01 11.45
C ASP A 30 0.61 15.34 10.68
N GLN A 31 -0.44 16.16 10.83
CA GLN A 31 -0.63 17.34 10.00
C GLN A 31 0.46 18.39 10.20
N GLN A 32 0.97 18.51 11.42
CA GLN A 32 1.91 19.57 11.84
C GLN A 32 3.34 19.06 12.00
N GLY A 33 3.56 17.74 11.89
CA GLY A 33 4.87 17.12 12.08
C GLY A 33 5.30 17.01 13.54
N ASN A 34 4.38 17.29 14.49
CA ASN A 34 4.62 17.40 15.93
C ASN A 34 4.32 16.10 16.70
N GLY A 35 4.07 15.00 15.99
CA GLY A 35 3.79 13.69 16.57
C GLY A 35 2.31 13.40 16.83
N ARG A 36 1.39 14.34 16.58
CA ARG A 36 -0.05 14.10 16.76
C ARG A 36 -0.66 13.43 15.53
N TRP A 37 -0.88 12.13 15.62
CA TRP A 37 -1.42 11.31 14.53
C TRP A 37 -2.96 11.28 14.52
N ILE A 38 -3.53 11.42 13.33
CA ILE A 38 -4.96 11.27 13.05
C ILE A 38 -5.13 10.13 12.05
N ASP A 39 -6.01 9.18 12.35
CA ASP A 39 -6.37 8.05 11.46
C ASP A 39 -7.54 8.46 10.57
N TYR A 40 -7.41 8.34 9.24
CA TYR A 40 -8.38 8.93 8.29
C TYR A 40 -9.35 7.94 7.63
N ALA A 41 -9.07 6.64 7.69
CA ALA A 41 -10.02 5.59 7.33
C ALA A 41 -9.38 4.23 7.60
N ILE A 42 -10.05 3.38 8.38
CA ILE A 42 -9.71 1.97 8.50
C ILE A 42 -10.56 1.21 7.49
N LYS A 43 -9.93 0.41 6.62
CA LYS A 43 -10.63 -0.44 5.65
C LYS A 43 -10.34 -1.91 5.97
N TYR A 44 -11.41 -2.71 6.05
CA TYR A 44 -11.36 -4.13 6.41
C TYR A 44 -11.43 -5.08 5.22
N SER A 45 -11.28 -4.56 4.00
CA SER A 45 -11.21 -5.36 2.78
C SER A 45 -10.04 -4.86 1.92
N PRO A 46 -9.31 -5.77 1.25
CA PRO A 46 -8.21 -5.36 0.39
C PRO A 46 -8.72 -4.57 -0.82
N SER A 47 -7.92 -3.62 -1.27
CA SER A 47 -8.15 -2.89 -2.52
C SER A 47 -7.90 -3.75 -3.77
N ASN A 48 -7.04 -4.75 -3.65
CA ASN A 48 -6.80 -5.79 -4.66
C ASN A 48 -6.18 -7.02 -3.98
N TRP A 49 -6.31 -8.21 -4.56
CA TRP A 49 -5.71 -9.43 -4.03
C TRP A 49 -5.50 -10.46 -5.14
N GLU A 50 -4.54 -11.36 -4.92
CA GLU A 50 -4.26 -12.50 -5.78
C GLU A 50 -4.35 -13.81 -4.97
N PRO A 51 -4.97 -14.87 -5.51
CA PRO A 51 -5.13 -16.15 -4.80
C PRO A 51 -3.79 -16.67 -4.26
N SER A 52 -3.73 -16.84 -2.94
CA SER A 52 -2.56 -17.37 -2.22
C SER A 52 -1.24 -16.62 -2.46
N ALA A 53 -1.28 -15.44 -3.07
CA ALA A 53 -0.10 -14.71 -3.51
C ALA A 53 0.00 -13.31 -2.89
N GLY A 54 -1.11 -12.71 -2.44
CA GLY A 54 -1.01 -11.47 -1.69
C GLY A 54 -2.26 -10.61 -1.65
N VAL A 55 -2.14 -9.52 -0.90
CA VAL A 55 -3.17 -8.48 -0.77
C VAL A 55 -2.56 -7.09 -0.87
N ALA A 56 -3.37 -6.14 -1.33
CA ALA A 56 -3.01 -4.73 -1.43
C ALA A 56 -4.04 -3.85 -0.71
N GLY A 57 -3.55 -2.77 -0.10
CA GLY A 57 -4.34 -1.69 0.47
C GLY A 57 -3.95 -0.35 -0.14
N SER A 58 -4.95 0.44 -0.53
CA SER A 58 -4.77 1.75 -1.17
C SER A 58 -5.64 2.85 -0.54
N TYR A 59 -5.07 4.05 -0.50
CA TYR A 59 -5.71 5.27 -0.05
C TYR A 59 -5.22 6.44 -0.91
N ASP A 60 -6.13 7.36 -1.18
CA ASP A 60 -5.76 8.69 -1.65
C ASP A 60 -5.20 9.49 -0.48
N ILE A 61 -4.00 10.03 -0.67
CA ILE A 61 -3.33 10.84 0.35
C ILE A 61 -3.99 12.22 0.36
N ARG A 62 -4.34 12.70 1.55
CA ARG A 62 -4.95 14.02 1.72
C ARG A 62 -3.94 15.13 1.43
N ALA A 63 -4.42 16.24 0.88
CA ALA A 63 -3.65 17.47 0.72
C ALA A 63 -3.02 17.88 2.06
N SER A 64 -1.78 18.38 1.99
CA SER A 64 -0.88 18.45 3.14
C SER A 64 0.11 19.60 3.02
N THR A 65 0.73 19.97 4.13
CA THR A 65 1.84 20.95 4.16
C THR A 65 3.19 20.23 4.09
N SER A 66 4.29 20.97 3.89
CA SER A 66 5.65 20.40 3.91
C SER A 66 6.05 19.76 5.24
N LYS A 67 5.38 20.13 6.34
CA LYS A 67 5.62 19.56 7.67
C LYS A 67 4.85 18.27 7.92
N THR A 68 3.87 17.98 7.08
CA THR A 68 2.98 16.85 7.28
C THR A 68 3.71 15.53 7.08
N LYS A 69 3.54 14.62 8.03
CA LYS A 69 4.06 13.24 7.94
C LYS A 69 2.91 12.28 7.64
N HIS A 70 3.22 11.26 6.85
CA HIS A 70 2.27 10.23 6.45
C HIS A 70 2.76 8.86 6.93
N LYS A 71 1.84 8.03 7.41
CA LYS A 71 2.12 6.62 7.66
C LYS A 71 0.96 5.75 7.21
N GLY A 72 1.29 4.53 6.81
CA GLY A 72 0.31 3.52 6.46
C GLY A 72 0.50 2.28 7.30
N TYR A 73 -0.57 1.51 7.45
CA TYR A 73 -0.58 0.18 8.00
C TYR A 73 -1.34 -0.77 7.09
N ILE A 74 -0.86 -1.99 6.96
CA ILE A 74 -1.53 -3.11 6.31
C ILE A 74 -1.28 -4.37 7.12
N GLY A 75 -2.32 -5.18 7.29
CA GLY A 75 -2.29 -6.45 7.98
C GLY A 75 -3.27 -7.42 7.33
N GLN A 76 -2.87 -8.68 7.25
CA GLN A 76 -3.66 -9.77 6.69
C GLN A 76 -3.31 -11.05 7.43
N TYR A 77 -4.34 -11.75 7.91
CA TYR A 77 -4.15 -13.10 8.41
C TYR A 77 -4.01 -14.08 7.24
N VAL A 78 -3.09 -15.02 7.38
CA VAL A 78 -2.91 -16.13 6.44
C VAL A 78 -2.91 -17.43 7.22
N TYR A 79 -3.36 -18.50 6.57
CA TYR A 79 -3.46 -19.81 7.18
C TYR A 79 -2.59 -20.80 6.44
N VAL A 80 -2.12 -21.80 7.17
CA VAL A 80 -1.37 -22.93 6.65
C VAL A 80 -1.95 -24.21 7.24
N PRO A 81 -2.01 -25.33 6.48
CA PRO A 81 -2.38 -26.62 7.06
C PRO A 81 -1.45 -26.98 8.22
N THR A 82 -2.00 -27.52 9.31
CA THR A 82 -1.23 -27.92 10.50
C THR A 82 -0.15 -28.96 10.21
N SER A 83 -0.29 -29.73 9.14
CA SER A 83 0.70 -30.72 8.68
C SER A 83 1.91 -30.10 7.97
N LYS A 84 1.92 -28.78 7.73
CA LYS A 84 3.02 -28.06 7.07
C LYS A 84 3.69 -27.10 8.05
N ASN A 85 5.00 -27.14 8.07
CA ASN A 85 5.85 -26.19 8.79
C ASN A 85 7.02 -25.79 7.89
N GLY A 86 7.67 -24.68 8.21
CA GLY A 86 8.86 -24.26 7.51
C GLY A 86 9.13 -22.77 7.58
N LYS A 87 9.97 -22.31 6.65
CA LYS A 87 10.32 -20.90 6.51
C LYS A 87 9.87 -20.39 5.15
N ILE A 88 9.30 -19.20 5.12
CA ILE A 88 8.93 -18.52 3.89
C ILE A 88 9.41 -17.08 3.92
N ASN A 89 9.70 -16.57 2.73
CA ASN A 89 9.98 -15.15 2.54
C ASN A 89 8.71 -14.45 2.08
N ILE A 90 8.42 -13.32 2.72
CA ILE A 90 7.29 -12.46 2.42
C ILE A 90 7.84 -11.14 1.93
N LYS A 91 7.21 -10.58 0.90
CA LYS A 91 7.53 -9.26 0.36
C LYS A 91 6.50 -8.25 0.83
N ILE A 92 6.95 -7.19 1.49
CA ILE A 92 6.12 -6.05 1.85
C ILE A 92 6.51 -4.89 0.95
N THR A 93 5.56 -4.33 0.21
CA THR A 93 5.83 -3.22 -0.71
C THR A 93 5.03 -1.99 -0.32
N TYR A 94 5.73 -0.88 -0.15
CA TYR A 94 5.14 0.46 -0.11
C TYR A 94 5.26 1.12 -1.48
N GLY A 95 4.20 1.82 -1.90
CA GLY A 95 4.17 2.56 -3.16
C GLY A 95 3.49 3.91 -2.93
N HIS A 96 4.07 4.97 -3.51
CA HIS A 96 3.56 6.33 -3.47
C HIS A 96 3.53 6.90 -4.89
N ARG A 97 2.33 7.15 -5.40
CA ARG A 97 2.16 7.83 -6.68
C ARG A 97 2.34 9.33 -6.50
N ARG A 98 3.34 9.90 -7.17
CA ARG A 98 3.60 11.33 -7.23
C ARG A 98 2.96 11.90 -8.49
N ILE A 99 2.25 13.01 -8.33
CA ILE A 99 1.86 13.87 -9.43
C ILE A 99 2.84 15.04 -9.40
N ALA A 100 3.67 15.16 -10.42
CA ALA A 100 4.55 16.31 -10.63
C ALA A 100 4.17 16.96 -11.96
N GLY A 101 4.54 18.22 -12.19
CA GLY A 101 4.29 18.88 -13.46
C GLY A 101 5.39 19.88 -13.76
N THR A 102 5.79 19.95 -15.03
CA THR A 102 6.69 21.00 -15.50
C THR A 102 5.82 22.07 -16.14
N PRO A 103 5.76 23.30 -15.58
CA PRO A 103 5.14 24.41 -16.28
C PRO A 103 6.02 24.80 -17.46
N SER A 104 5.41 25.03 -18.62
CA SER A 104 6.10 25.63 -19.76
C SER A 104 5.34 26.85 -20.23
N VAL A 105 6.10 27.91 -20.56
CA VAL A 105 5.59 29.13 -21.15
C VAL A 105 6.15 29.20 -22.55
N SER A 106 5.27 29.16 -23.55
CA SER A 106 5.64 29.35 -24.95
C SER A 106 5.43 30.82 -25.32
N VAL A 107 6.44 31.42 -25.95
CA VAL A 107 6.40 32.82 -26.41
C VAL A 107 5.68 32.95 -27.74
N TYR A 108 5.68 31.88 -28.58
CA TYR A 108 4.85 31.82 -29.78
C TYR A 108 4.55 30.37 -30.22
N PRO A 109 3.26 29.97 -30.37
CA PRO A 109 2.08 30.73 -29.94
C PRO A 109 2.11 30.94 -28.41
N ALA A 110 1.58 32.06 -27.95
CA ALA A 110 1.55 32.37 -26.52
C ALA A 110 0.68 31.35 -25.78
N GLY A 111 1.25 30.67 -24.78
CA GLY A 111 0.51 29.66 -24.03
C GLY A 111 1.22 29.23 -22.75
N LEU A 112 0.44 29.00 -21.69
CA LEU A 112 0.87 28.31 -20.48
C LEU A 112 0.39 26.86 -20.58
N SER A 113 1.31 25.91 -20.56
CA SER A 113 0.97 24.50 -20.46
C SER A 113 1.59 23.89 -19.21
N ILE A 114 0.86 22.96 -18.60
CA ILE A 114 1.38 22.10 -17.53
C ILE A 114 1.30 20.68 -18.06
N THR A 115 2.45 20.01 -18.16
CA THR A 115 2.49 18.59 -18.47
C THR A 115 2.59 17.81 -17.16
N PRO A 116 1.48 17.23 -16.65
CA PRO A 116 1.55 16.38 -15.48
C PRO A 116 2.27 15.07 -15.81
N THR A 117 3.18 14.66 -14.95
CA THR A 117 3.81 13.34 -14.96
C THR A 117 3.35 12.58 -13.72
N THR A 118 3.02 11.30 -13.91
CA THR A 118 2.69 10.41 -12.79
C THR A 118 3.75 9.34 -12.66
N ALA A 119 4.58 9.45 -11.63
CA ALA A 119 5.58 8.44 -11.28
C ALA A 119 5.16 7.73 -9.99
N THR A 120 5.43 6.44 -9.87
CA THR A 120 5.18 5.69 -8.62
C THR A 120 6.51 5.32 -7.99
N ASP A 121 6.82 5.92 -6.84
CA ASP A 121 7.98 5.55 -6.05
C ASP A 121 7.63 4.30 -5.23
N THR A 122 8.37 3.21 -5.42
CA THR A 122 8.17 1.96 -4.67
C THR A 122 9.37 1.60 -3.82
N ARG A 123 9.12 1.08 -2.62
CA ARG A 123 10.12 0.45 -1.76
C ARG A 123 9.62 -0.91 -1.32
N SER A 124 10.48 -1.91 -1.35
CA SER A 124 10.15 -3.28 -0.96
C SER A 124 11.06 -3.77 0.15
N TYR A 125 10.49 -4.56 1.03
CA TYR A 125 11.15 -5.15 2.19
C TYR A 125 10.85 -6.64 2.19
N ALA A 126 11.83 -7.46 2.61
CA ALA A 126 11.66 -8.89 2.77
C ALA A 126 11.58 -9.23 4.26
N LEU A 127 10.72 -10.18 4.62
CA LEU A 127 10.61 -10.74 5.95
C LEU A 127 10.60 -12.27 5.85
N THR A 128 11.34 -12.95 6.72
CA THR A 128 11.23 -14.40 6.86
C THR A 128 10.26 -14.73 7.98
N LEU A 129 9.20 -15.48 7.68
CA LEU A 129 8.34 -16.09 8.70
C LEU A 129 8.73 -17.55 8.90
N SER A 130 8.66 -18.00 10.15
CA SER A 130 8.70 -19.42 10.50
C SER A 130 7.33 -19.79 11.07
N TYR A 131 6.76 -20.91 10.60
CA TYR A 131 5.45 -21.41 11.01
C TYR A 131 5.46 -22.94 11.12
#